data_AF-A0A9E2FZ57-F1
#
_entry.id   AF-A0A9E2FZ57-F1
#
_cell.length_a   1.000
_cell.length_b   1.000
_cell.length_c   1.000
_cell.angle_alpha   90.00
_cell.angle_beta   90.00
_cell.angle_gamma   90.00
#
_symmetry.space_group_name_H-M   'P 1'
#
loop_
_entity.id
_entity.type
_entity.pdbx_description
1 polymer ?
#
loop_
_entity_poly.entity_id
_entity_poly.type
_entity_poly.pdbx_seq_one_letter_code
_entity_poly.pdbx_strand_id
1 'polypeptide(L)'
;MKLKYCDVHEFIDDSYRALKDRFKNYDEFESFYHGLENDSVKDEFLRVSSSYLFFVKNGQWHVEVPRSDPVIEYFSNSFKLVAILAIIESLSNQKHIDFFEWLVKKQNGIQFPIENKSTLQEHYKNYKKDYGSIKSCKLFFKELSEITKKEICKLITIDGQPLESVDIFVELLYKSRSEFAHSTDISIEIGNWFHLGKYKNKKVFWRQFKIGYLLTIIEEGLIAHFNKHSKIKIHNQPFSRTR
;
A
#
# COMPACT_ATOMS: atom_id res chain seq x y z
N MET A 1 -19.80 -7.15 19.24
CA MET A 1 -18.89 -6.18 18.60
C MET A 1 -19.77 -5.18 17.88
N LYS A 2 -19.63 -3.87 18.14
CA LYS A 2 -20.42 -2.84 17.45
C LYS A 2 -19.77 -2.60 16.09
N LEU A 3 -20.45 -2.99 15.02
CA LEU A 3 -20.03 -2.69 13.65
C LEU A 3 -20.20 -1.18 13.44
N LYS A 4 -19.31 -0.55 12.69
CA LYS A 4 -19.26 0.92 12.56
C LYS A 4 -19.73 1.38 11.18
N TYR A 5 -19.48 0.57 10.15
CA TYR A 5 -19.69 0.92 8.75
C TYR A 5 -20.87 0.17 8.14
N CYS A 6 -21.13 -1.08 8.55
CA CYS A 6 -22.27 -1.86 8.04
C CYS A 6 -23.65 -1.25 8.33
N ASP A 7 -23.74 -0.40 9.37
CA ASP A 7 -25.01 0.20 9.81
C ASP A 7 -25.36 1.50 9.04
N VAL A 8 -24.51 1.94 8.09
CA VAL A 8 -24.62 3.23 7.40
C VAL A 8 -24.51 3.00 5.88
N HIS A 9 -25.61 3.22 5.15
CA HIS A 9 -25.72 2.91 3.72
C HIS A 9 -24.71 3.68 2.86
N GLU A 10 -24.38 4.91 3.26
CA GLU A 10 -23.48 5.81 2.54
C GLU A 10 -22.09 5.17 2.33
N PHE A 11 -21.64 4.31 3.25
CA PHE A 11 -20.35 3.63 3.07
C PHE A 11 -20.39 2.57 1.96
N ILE A 12 -21.55 1.98 1.65
CA ILE A 12 -21.70 1.06 0.52
C ILE A 12 -21.53 1.84 -0.79
N ASP A 13 -22.19 2.99 -0.91
CA ASP A 13 -22.10 3.86 -2.09
C ASP A 13 -20.68 4.40 -2.28
N ASP A 14 -20.02 4.84 -1.21
CA ASP A 14 -18.64 5.30 -1.24
C ASP A 14 -17.69 4.17 -1.61
N SER A 15 -17.93 2.96 -1.12
CA SER A 15 -17.14 1.78 -1.48
C SER A 15 -17.27 1.42 -2.95
N TYR A 16 -18.48 1.52 -3.51
CA TYR A 16 -18.69 1.37 -4.94
C TYR A 16 -17.94 2.45 -5.71
N ARG A 17 -18.06 3.73 -5.35
CA ARG A 17 -17.33 4.83 -6.01
C ARG A 17 -15.82 4.62 -5.96
N ALA A 18 -15.30 4.10 -4.85
CA ALA A 18 -13.89 3.81 -4.66
C ALA A 18 -13.39 2.76 -5.65
N LEU A 19 -14.16 1.69 -5.87
CA LEU A 19 -13.72 0.50 -6.59
C LEU A 19 -14.48 0.25 -7.89
N LYS A 20 -15.31 1.18 -8.37
CA LYS A 20 -16.22 1.00 -9.51
C LYS A 20 -15.53 0.45 -10.75
N ASP A 21 -14.28 0.84 -11.00
CA ASP A 21 -13.51 0.42 -12.17
C ASP A 21 -13.13 -1.08 -12.13
N ARG A 22 -13.37 -1.74 -10.99
CA ARG A 22 -13.18 -3.18 -10.77
C ARG A 22 -14.45 -4.01 -10.93
N PHE A 23 -15.59 -3.36 -11.12
CA PHE A 23 -16.88 -3.98 -11.31
C PHE A 23 -17.50 -3.53 -12.62
N LYS A 24 -18.25 -4.39 -13.29
CA LYS A 24 -18.97 -4.04 -14.51
C LYS A 24 -20.08 -3.03 -14.24
N ASN A 25 -20.73 -3.15 -13.09
CA ASN A 25 -21.86 -2.33 -12.66
C ASN A 25 -22.04 -2.43 -11.13
N TYR A 26 -23.03 -1.70 -10.61
CA TYR A 26 -23.36 -1.70 -9.19
C TYR A 26 -23.83 -3.08 -8.70
N ASP A 27 -24.63 -3.80 -9.49
CA ASP A 27 -25.16 -5.12 -9.11
C ASP A 27 -24.06 -6.17 -8.87
N GLU A 28 -23.00 -6.18 -9.69
CA GLU A 28 -21.84 -7.06 -9.49
C GLU A 28 -21.08 -6.71 -8.21
N PHE A 29 -20.99 -5.41 -7.88
CA PHE A 29 -20.41 -4.94 -6.62
C PHE A 29 -21.24 -5.36 -5.41
N GLU A 30 -22.55 -5.14 -5.46
CA GLU A 30 -23.46 -5.50 -4.37
C GLU A 30 -23.47 -7.01 -4.15
N SER A 31 -23.50 -7.80 -5.23
CA SER A 31 -23.36 -9.26 -5.17
C SER A 31 -22.05 -9.67 -4.51
N PHE A 32 -20.93 -9.05 -4.89
CA PHE A 32 -19.63 -9.32 -4.26
C PHE A 32 -19.64 -8.98 -2.76
N TYR A 33 -20.16 -7.81 -2.38
CA TYR A 33 -20.25 -7.35 -0.99
C TYR A 33 -21.11 -8.29 -0.13
N HIS A 34 -22.30 -8.67 -0.61
CA HIS A 34 -23.16 -9.62 0.10
C HIS A 34 -22.58 -11.04 0.13
N GLY A 35 -21.70 -11.38 -0.82
CA GLY A 35 -20.95 -12.63 -0.86
C GLY A 35 -19.84 -12.76 0.19
N LEU A 36 -19.47 -11.67 0.88
CA LEU A 36 -18.47 -11.69 1.95
C LEU A 36 -18.95 -12.52 3.15
N GLU A 37 -18.04 -13.29 3.73
CA GLU A 37 -18.31 -14.38 4.69
C GLU A 37 -19.12 -13.98 5.93
N ASN A 38 -18.84 -12.81 6.50
CA ASN A 38 -19.47 -12.34 7.73
C ASN A 38 -19.45 -10.81 7.83
N ASP A 39 -20.18 -10.26 8.80
CA ASP A 39 -20.33 -8.82 8.94
C ASP A 39 -19.04 -8.10 9.38
N SER A 40 -18.10 -8.80 10.02
CA SER A 40 -16.78 -8.22 10.34
C SER A 40 -15.96 -7.98 9.08
N VAL A 41 -15.98 -8.92 8.12
CA VAL A 41 -15.30 -8.76 6.83
C VAL A 41 -15.97 -7.67 6.00
N LYS A 42 -17.32 -7.60 6.03
CA LYS A 42 -18.07 -6.52 5.38
C LYS A 42 -17.73 -5.15 5.95
N ASP A 43 -17.70 -5.03 7.28
CA ASP A 43 -17.35 -3.78 7.98
C ASP A 43 -15.93 -3.34 7.63
N GLU A 44 -14.99 -4.29 7.61
CA GLU A 44 -13.61 -4.02 7.19
C GLU A 44 -13.49 -3.64 5.72
N PHE A 45 -14.23 -4.32 4.82
CA PHE A 45 -14.30 -3.94 3.41
C PHE A 45 -14.74 -2.48 3.28
N LEU A 46 -15.89 -2.12 3.86
CA LEU A 46 -16.43 -0.76 3.82
C LEU A 46 -15.48 0.28 4.43
N ARG A 47 -14.84 -0.05 5.56
CA ARG A 47 -13.82 0.81 6.19
C ARG A 47 -12.67 1.10 5.23
N VAL A 48 -12.16 0.06 4.56
CA VAL A 48 -10.97 0.13 3.72
C VAL A 48 -11.27 0.86 2.40
N SER A 49 -12.36 0.51 1.72
CA SER A 49 -12.75 1.14 0.46
C SER A 49 -13.17 2.59 0.65
N SER A 50 -13.87 2.93 1.73
CA SER A 50 -14.19 4.35 2.03
C SER A 50 -12.93 5.15 2.37
N SER A 51 -12.02 4.60 3.19
CA SER A 51 -10.72 5.24 3.47
C SER A 51 -9.92 5.44 2.18
N TYR A 52 -9.93 4.45 1.28
CA TYR A 52 -9.28 4.55 -0.03
C TYR A 52 -9.92 5.65 -0.90
N LEU A 53 -11.25 5.77 -0.91
CA LEU A 53 -11.93 6.86 -1.63
C LEU A 53 -11.46 8.23 -1.16
N PHE A 54 -11.53 8.47 0.15
CA PHE A 54 -11.30 9.81 0.72
C PHE A 54 -9.83 10.19 0.78
N PHE A 55 -8.96 9.30 1.26
CA PHE A 55 -7.55 9.63 1.46
C PHE A 55 -6.71 9.40 0.22
N VAL A 56 -7.14 8.54 -0.71
CA VAL A 56 -6.31 8.15 -1.87
C VAL A 56 -6.90 8.65 -3.19
N LYS A 57 -8.14 8.27 -3.54
CA LYS A 57 -8.72 8.71 -4.82
C LYS A 57 -8.96 10.22 -4.84
N ASN A 58 -9.68 10.72 -3.85
CA ASN A 58 -10.10 12.12 -3.77
C ASN A 58 -9.17 12.99 -2.91
N GLY A 59 -8.24 12.39 -2.17
CA GLY A 59 -7.32 13.12 -1.29
C GLY A 59 -6.39 14.03 -2.09
N GLN A 60 -6.64 15.34 -2.04
CA GLN A 60 -5.81 16.37 -2.69
C GLN A 60 -5.33 17.37 -1.65
N TRP A 61 -4.07 17.80 -1.79
CA TRP A 61 -3.50 18.84 -0.94
C TRP A 61 -3.73 20.20 -1.57
N HIS A 62 -4.61 20.99 -0.93
CA HIS A 62 -4.96 22.33 -1.38
C HIS A 62 -4.10 23.39 -0.69
N VAL A 63 -3.71 24.43 -1.44
CA VAL A 63 -3.04 25.61 -0.89
C VAL A 63 -3.72 26.87 -1.40
N GLU A 64 -3.88 27.86 -0.52
CA GLU A 64 -4.48 29.15 -0.83
C GLU A 64 -3.40 30.23 -0.94
N VAL A 65 -2.43 30.02 -1.83
CA VAL A 65 -1.33 30.97 -2.06
C VAL A 65 -1.56 31.71 -3.38
N PRO A 66 -1.59 33.05 -3.40
CA PRO A 66 -1.77 33.79 -4.64
C PRO A 66 -0.70 33.43 -5.68
N ARG A 67 -1.14 33.10 -6.90
CA ARG A 67 -0.31 32.67 -8.05
C ARG A 67 0.29 31.26 -7.93
N SER A 68 -0.12 30.45 -6.94
CA SER A 68 0.18 29.01 -6.95
C SER A 68 -0.95 28.23 -7.62
N ASP A 69 -0.65 27.01 -8.06
CA ASP A 69 -1.70 26.05 -8.37
C ASP A 69 -2.51 25.73 -7.10
N PRO A 70 -3.86 25.57 -7.21
CA PRO A 70 -4.72 25.31 -6.06
C PRO A 70 -4.51 23.91 -5.47
N VAL A 71 -3.90 22.99 -6.25
CA VAL A 71 -3.54 21.64 -5.82
C VAL A 71 -2.08 21.41 -6.12
N ILE A 72 -1.33 21.00 -5.10
CA ILE A 72 0.09 20.70 -5.26
C ILE A 72 0.28 19.20 -5.49
N GLU A 73 0.56 18.81 -6.75
CA GLU A 73 0.58 17.41 -7.20
C GLU A 73 1.57 16.55 -6.38
N TYR A 74 2.80 17.01 -6.19
CA TYR A 74 3.84 16.23 -5.52
C TYR A 74 3.55 16.00 -4.03
N PHE A 75 2.94 16.98 -3.35
CA PHE A 75 2.47 16.80 -1.97
C PHE A 75 1.28 15.85 -1.92
N SER A 76 0.33 16.03 -2.82
CA SER A 76 -0.84 15.15 -2.93
C SER A 76 -0.42 13.69 -3.16
N ASN A 77 0.49 13.42 -4.09
CA ASN A 77 0.96 12.05 -4.37
C ASN A 77 1.79 11.47 -3.22
N SER A 78 2.60 12.27 -2.53
CA SER A 78 3.33 11.82 -1.34
C SER A 78 2.37 11.44 -0.21
N PHE A 79 1.33 12.24 0.03
CA PHE A 79 0.28 11.93 0.99
C PHE A 79 -0.50 10.66 0.61
N LYS A 80 -0.88 10.52 -0.67
CA LYS A 80 -1.53 9.31 -1.19
C LYS A 80 -0.68 8.06 -0.96
N LEU A 81 0.63 8.14 -1.17
CA LEU A 81 1.54 7.02 -0.90
C LEU A 81 1.50 6.62 0.58
N VAL A 82 1.54 7.58 1.49
CA VAL A 82 1.43 7.33 2.93
C VAL A 82 0.09 6.65 3.26
N ALA A 83 -1.01 7.18 2.73
CA ALA A 83 -2.35 6.64 2.94
C ALA A 83 -2.50 5.22 2.39
N ILE A 84 -1.98 4.95 1.18
CA ILE A 84 -1.97 3.62 0.56
C ILE A 84 -1.27 2.61 1.46
N LEU A 85 -0.05 2.91 1.90
CA LEU A 85 0.72 1.98 2.72
C LEU A 85 0.05 1.77 4.09
N ALA A 86 -0.52 2.82 4.69
CA ALA A 86 -1.28 2.70 5.94
C ALA A 86 -2.52 1.80 5.78
N ILE A 87 -3.25 1.94 4.66
CA ILE A 87 -4.42 1.09 4.35
C ILE A 87 -3.98 -0.38 4.23
N ILE A 88 -2.93 -0.66 3.44
CA ILE A 88 -2.40 -2.01 3.25
C ILE A 88 -1.91 -2.60 4.58
N GLU A 89 -1.19 -1.83 5.37
CA GLU A 89 -0.73 -2.25 6.70
C GLU A 89 -1.92 -2.60 7.61
N SER A 90 -3.01 -1.84 7.52
CA SER A 90 -4.23 -2.06 8.31
C SER A 90 -5.01 -3.33 7.95
N LEU A 91 -4.75 -3.95 6.79
CA LEU A 91 -5.33 -5.24 6.38
C LEU A 91 -4.61 -6.42 7.03
N SER A 92 -3.45 -6.19 7.67
CA SER A 92 -2.67 -7.24 8.29
C SER A 92 -3.14 -7.49 9.72
N ASN A 93 -3.50 -8.73 10.02
CA ASN A 93 -3.80 -9.19 11.38
C ASN A 93 -2.55 -9.40 12.25
N GLN A 94 -1.39 -8.88 11.83
CA GLN A 94 -0.16 -9.01 12.60
C GLN A 94 -0.22 -8.13 13.84
N LYS A 95 -0.22 -8.77 15.01
CA LYS A 95 -0.10 -8.08 16.28
C LYS A 95 1.22 -7.30 16.31
N HIS A 96 1.12 -5.98 16.45
CA HIS A 96 2.29 -5.14 16.68
C HIS A 96 2.99 -5.59 17.96
N ILE A 97 4.32 -5.75 17.89
CA ILE A 97 5.17 -6.00 19.04
C ILE A 97 6.25 -4.92 19.00
N ASP A 98 6.39 -4.16 20.07
CA ASP A 98 7.44 -3.16 20.16
C ASP A 98 8.83 -3.83 20.12
N PHE A 99 9.84 -3.14 19.61
CA PHE A 99 11.18 -3.70 19.51
C PHE A 99 11.72 -4.12 20.89
N PHE A 100 11.48 -3.33 21.94
CA PHE A 100 11.91 -3.67 23.29
C PHE A 100 11.17 -4.90 23.82
N GLU A 101 9.84 -4.97 23.63
CA GLU A 101 9.05 -6.16 24.01
C GLU A 101 9.54 -7.42 23.29
N TRP A 102 9.88 -7.29 22.01
CA TRP A 102 10.50 -8.38 21.26
C TRP A 102 11.87 -8.72 21.84
N LEU A 103 12.71 -7.74 22.13
CA LEU A 103 14.08 -7.93 22.64
C LEU A 103 14.12 -8.73 23.95
N VAL A 104 13.16 -8.49 24.86
CA VAL A 104 13.13 -9.13 26.19
C VAL A 104 12.42 -10.49 26.21
N LYS A 105 11.85 -10.96 25.09
CA LYS A 105 11.24 -12.30 25.03
C LYS A 105 12.30 -13.39 25.21
N LYS A 106 12.09 -14.26 26.20
CA LYS A 106 12.93 -15.45 26.44
C LYS A 106 13.17 -16.31 25.19
N GLN A 107 12.16 -16.37 24.31
CA GLN A 107 12.18 -17.13 23.05
C GLN A 107 13.27 -16.66 22.08
N ASN A 108 13.68 -15.39 22.16
CA ASN A 108 14.65 -14.79 21.25
C ASN A 108 16.10 -15.01 21.72
N GLY A 109 16.31 -15.54 22.94
CA GLY A 109 17.63 -15.91 23.45
C GLY A 109 18.62 -14.76 23.61
N ILE A 110 18.16 -13.51 23.61
CA ILE A 110 19.01 -12.32 23.69
C ILE A 110 19.43 -12.09 25.15
N GLN A 111 20.74 -12.09 25.41
CA GLN A 111 21.30 -11.78 26.71
C GLN A 111 21.57 -10.28 26.86
N PHE A 112 21.28 -9.74 28.04
CA PHE A 112 21.59 -8.37 28.40
C PHE A 112 22.80 -8.34 29.35
N PRO A 113 23.67 -7.30 29.27
CA PRO A 113 23.59 -6.16 28.35
C PRO A 113 24.02 -6.53 26.92
N ILE A 114 23.48 -5.82 25.93
CA ILE A 114 23.93 -5.98 24.53
C ILE A 114 25.28 -5.27 24.39
N GLU A 115 26.32 -6.03 24.04
CA GLU A 115 27.73 -5.62 24.13
C GLU A 115 28.09 -4.41 23.26
N ASN A 116 27.49 -4.30 22.06
CA ASN A 116 27.85 -3.25 21.12
C ASN A 116 26.70 -2.87 20.17
N LYS A 117 26.86 -1.72 19.51
CA LYS A 117 25.89 -1.15 18.56
C LYS A 117 25.64 -2.06 17.35
N SER A 118 26.65 -2.79 16.87
CA SER A 118 26.50 -3.67 15.71
C SER A 118 25.56 -4.84 16.04
N THR A 119 25.72 -5.46 17.19
CA THR A 119 24.85 -6.53 17.69
C THR A 119 23.41 -6.03 17.88
N LEU A 120 23.25 -4.83 18.46
CA LEU A 120 21.92 -4.20 18.57
C LEU A 120 21.27 -3.95 17.20
N GLN A 121 22.05 -3.49 16.22
CA GLN A 121 21.56 -3.27 14.85
C GLN A 121 21.17 -4.59 14.17
N GLU A 122 21.88 -5.68 14.44
CA GLU A 122 21.53 -7.00 13.93
C GLU A 122 20.22 -7.51 14.53
N HIS A 123 20.05 -7.40 15.85
CA HIS A 123 18.78 -7.70 16.52
C HIS A 123 17.64 -6.87 15.95
N TYR A 124 17.85 -5.57 15.73
CA TYR A 124 16.86 -4.69 15.12
C TYR A 124 16.50 -5.08 13.68
N LYS A 125 17.49 -5.49 12.88
CA LYS A 125 17.25 -6.02 11.53
C LYS A 125 16.42 -7.29 11.57
N ASN A 126 16.71 -8.22 12.49
CA ASN A 126 15.95 -9.46 12.63
C ASN A 126 14.52 -9.19 13.10
N TYR A 127 14.33 -8.33 14.08
CA TYR A 127 13.01 -7.82 14.46
C TYR A 127 12.23 -7.27 13.27
N LYS A 128 12.85 -6.40 12.45
CA LYS A 128 12.19 -5.82 11.26
C LYS A 128 11.83 -6.85 10.19
N LYS A 129 12.53 -7.99 10.10
CA LYS A 129 12.13 -9.07 9.17
C LYS A 129 10.79 -9.68 9.57
N ASP A 130 10.57 -9.84 10.87
CA ASP A 130 9.40 -10.57 11.37
C ASP A 130 8.20 -9.67 11.69
N TYR A 131 8.48 -8.45 12.15
CA TYR A 131 7.49 -7.51 12.69
C TYR A 131 7.51 -6.12 12.01
N GLY A 132 8.39 -5.90 11.02
CA GLY A 132 8.41 -4.64 10.29
C GLY A 132 7.17 -4.47 9.40
N SER A 133 6.54 -3.28 9.41
CA SER A 133 5.30 -3.05 8.66
C SER A 133 5.43 -3.24 7.15
N ILE A 134 6.66 -3.16 6.61
CA ILE A 134 6.97 -3.52 5.22
C ILE A 134 6.58 -4.97 4.87
N LYS A 135 6.57 -5.88 5.84
CA LYS A 135 6.18 -7.29 5.64
C LYS A 135 4.72 -7.40 5.19
N SER A 136 3.82 -6.66 5.82
CA SER A 136 2.40 -6.60 5.45
C SER A 136 2.24 -6.12 4.00
N CYS A 137 2.99 -5.08 3.62
CA CYS A 137 3.02 -4.61 2.24
C CYS A 137 3.56 -5.68 1.29
N LYS A 138 4.69 -6.33 1.61
CA LYS A 138 5.25 -7.41 0.77
C LYS A 138 4.26 -8.56 0.58
N LEU A 139 3.54 -8.96 1.63
CA LEU A 139 2.51 -9.99 1.53
C LEU A 139 1.36 -9.56 0.62
N PHE A 140 0.85 -8.34 0.78
CA PHE A 140 -0.19 -7.79 -0.08
C PHE A 140 0.22 -7.82 -1.57
N PHE A 141 1.41 -7.32 -1.90
CA PHE A 141 1.89 -7.31 -3.29
C PHE A 141 2.22 -8.73 -3.83
N LYS A 142 2.51 -9.71 -2.95
CA LYS A 142 2.67 -11.11 -3.34
C LYS A 142 1.35 -11.78 -3.71
N GLU A 143 0.22 -11.21 -3.34
CA GLU A 143 -1.11 -11.75 -3.66
C GLU A 143 -1.67 -11.25 -5.00
N LEU A 144 -0.98 -10.29 -5.63
CA LEU A 144 -1.31 -9.81 -6.97
C LEU A 144 -1.17 -10.93 -8.01
N SER A 145 -1.82 -10.76 -9.15
CA SER A 145 -1.66 -11.69 -10.27
C SER A 145 -0.23 -11.68 -10.80
N GLU A 146 0.23 -12.82 -11.34
CA GLU A 146 1.57 -12.92 -11.94
C GLU A 146 1.77 -11.96 -13.12
N ILE A 147 0.69 -11.63 -13.84
CA ILE A 147 0.70 -10.64 -14.92
C ILE A 147 1.04 -9.27 -14.34
N THR A 148 0.34 -8.84 -13.30
CA THR A 148 0.57 -7.56 -12.63
C THR A 148 1.96 -7.48 -12.02
N LYS A 149 2.43 -8.54 -11.35
CA LYS A 149 3.80 -8.59 -10.80
C LYS A 149 4.86 -8.39 -11.89
N LYS A 150 4.70 -9.05 -13.04
CA LYS A 150 5.61 -8.87 -14.18
C LYS A 150 5.56 -7.46 -14.75
N GLU A 151 4.38 -6.85 -14.83
CA GLU A 151 4.24 -5.48 -15.31
C GLU A 151 4.87 -4.46 -14.35
N ILE A 152 4.69 -4.64 -13.04
CA ILE A 152 5.35 -3.84 -12.00
C ILE A 152 6.86 -3.87 -12.17
N CYS A 153 7.45 -5.06 -12.33
CA CYS A 153 8.89 -5.20 -12.45
C CYS A 153 9.47 -4.45 -13.66
N LYS A 154 8.67 -4.24 -14.71
CA LYS A 154 9.08 -3.46 -15.89
C LYS A 154 8.92 -1.96 -15.69
N LEU A 155 8.19 -1.46 -14.68
CA LEU A 155 7.84 -0.04 -14.55
C LEU A 155 9.01 0.81 -14.07
N ILE A 156 9.96 0.17 -13.38
CA ILE A 156 11.10 0.81 -12.73
C ILE A 156 12.36 0.09 -13.18
N THR A 157 13.42 0.85 -13.39
CA THR A 157 14.75 0.28 -13.68
C THR A 157 15.79 0.76 -12.67
N ILE A 158 16.71 -0.14 -12.34
CA ILE A 158 17.90 0.14 -11.52
C ILE A 158 19.12 -0.14 -12.39
N ASP A 159 19.95 0.88 -12.61
CA ASP A 159 21.10 0.83 -13.53
C ASP A 159 20.72 0.31 -14.94
N GLY A 160 19.53 0.70 -15.42
CA GLY A 160 19.03 0.33 -16.75
C GLY A 160 18.38 -1.05 -16.84
N GLN A 161 18.38 -1.85 -15.76
CA GLN A 161 17.73 -3.16 -15.71
C GLN A 161 16.37 -3.08 -15.02
N PRO A 162 15.32 -3.79 -15.51
CA PRO A 162 14.06 -3.95 -14.80
C PRO A 162 14.26 -4.50 -13.39
N LEU A 163 13.28 -4.30 -12.51
CA LEU A 163 13.33 -4.87 -11.17
C LEU A 163 13.34 -6.40 -11.22
N GLU A 164 14.20 -7.01 -10.41
CA GLU A 164 14.30 -8.46 -10.27
C GLU A 164 13.05 -9.05 -9.60
N SER A 165 12.40 -8.28 -8.72
CA SER A 165 11.21 -8.73 -7.99
C SER A 165 10.33 -7.58 -7.51
N VAL A 166 9.07 -7.91 -7.25
CA VAL A 166 8.10 -6.99 -6.63
C VAL A 166 8.49 -6.65 -5.19
N ASP A 167 9.27 -7.49 -4.50
CA ASP A 167 9.78 -7.16 -3.16
C ASP A 167 10.67 -5.91 -3.18
N ILE A 168 11.46 -5.72 -4.24
CA ILE A 168 12.27 -4.50 -4.44
C ILE A 168 11.36 -3.30 -4.70
N PHE A 169 10.29 -3.47 -5.47
CA PHE A 169 9.31 -2.42 -5.69
C PHE A 169 8.68 -1.94 -4.37
N VAL A 170 8.26 -2.87 -3.51
CA VAL A 170 7.71 -2.54 -2.19
C VAL A 170 8.74 -1.83 -1.32
N GLU A 171 10.00 -2.26 -1.35
CA GLU A 171 11.09 -1.58 -0.64
C GLU A 171 11.30 -0.13 -1.11
N LEU A 172 11.19 0.11 -2.42
CA LEU A 172 11.27 1.46 -2.97
C LEU A 172 10.10 2.33 -2.50
N LEU A 173 8.85 1.85 -2.59
CA LEU A 173 7.68 2.58 -2.08
C LEU A 173 7.80 2.90 -0.59
N TYR A 174 8.25 1.92 0.20
CA TYR A 174 8.39 2.09 1.64
C TYR A 174 9.49 3.07 1.99
N LYS A 175 10.59 3.05 1.22
CA LYS A 175 11.66 4.03 1.32
C LYS A 175 11.15 5.44 1.02
N SER A 176 10.46 5.65 -0.11
CA SER A 176 9.90 6.96 -0.49
C SER A 176 8.93 7.50 0.59
N ARG A 177 8.07 6.63 1.14
CA ARG A 177 7.20 6.99 2.28
C ARG A 177 8.00 7.37 3.52
N SER A 178 9.04 6.63 3.86
CA SER A 178 9.90 6.91 5.02
C SER A 178 10.63 8.24 4.87
N GLU A 179 11.16 8.54 3.68
CA GLU A 179 11.84 9.79 3.36
C GLU A 179 10.89 10.99 3.48
N PHE A 180 9.67 10.86 2.94
CA PHE A 180 8.64 11.90 3.11
C PHE A 180 8.23 12.11 4.57
N ALA A 181 7.96 11.03 5.30
CA ALA A 181 7.46 11.12 6.68
C ALA A 181 8.50 11.65 7.68
N HIS A 182 9.79 11.36 7.47
CA HIS A 182 10.85 11.67 8.45
C HIS A 182 11.76 12.83 8.04
N SER A 183 11.97 13.03 6.74
CA SER A 183 12.86 14.07 6.22
C SER A 183 12.11 15.19 5.50
N THR A 184 10.77 15.08 5.37
CA THR A 184 9.97 15.94 4.46
C THR A 184 10.47 15.94 3.02
N ASP A 185 11.23 14.91 2.66
CA ASP A 185 11.70 14.68 1.30
C ASP A 185 10.49 14.26 0.48
N ILE A 186 9.96 15.22 -0.28
CA ILE A 186 8.81 15.01 -1.13
C ILE A 186 9.10 13.83 -2.05
N SER A 187 8.15 12.91 -2.18
CA SER A 187 8.19 11.86 -3.20
C SER A 187 7.91 12.49 -4.56
N ILE A 188 8.83 13.36 -5.00
CA ILE A 188 8.85 13.93 -6.35
C ILE A 188 8.81 12.76 -7.34
N GLU A 189 9.33 11.59 -6.96
CA GLU A 189 9.41 10.34 -7.72
C GLU A 189 8.08 9.68 -8.11
N ILE A 190 6.94 10.06 -7.52
CA ILE A 190 5.61 9.56 -7.90
C ILE A 190 4.79 10.71 -8.48
N GLY A 191 5.01 10.99 -9.76
CA GLY A 191 4.32 12.03 -10.51
C GLY A 191 4.13 11.62 -11.97
N ASN A 192 3.53 12.49 -12.77
CA ASN A 192 3.40 12.24 -14.21
C ASN A 192 4.70 12.52 -15.00
N TRP A 193 5.79 12.85 -14.32
CA TRP A 193 7.06 13.29 -14.91
C TRP A 193 8.17 12.26 -14.74
N PHE A 194 9.30 12.46 -15.44
CA PHE A 194 10.47 11.59 -15.30
C PHE A 194 11.20 11.89 -14.00
N HIS A 195 11.47 10.84 -13.22
CA HIS A 195 12.22 10.99 -11.98
C HIS A 195 13.47 10.12 -11.95
N LEU A 196 14.56 10.73 -11.50
CA LEU A 196 15.86 10.09 -11.26
C LEU A 196 16.11 10.09 -9.75
N GLY A 197 16.17 8.89 -9.17
CA GLY A 197 16.45 8.66 -7.76
C GLY A 197 17.75 7.88 -7.55
N LYS A 198 18.07 7.62 -6.28
CA LYS A 198 19.16 6.70 -5.88
C LYS A 198 18.65 5.67 -4.87
N TYR A 199 19.02 4.40 -5.06
CA TYR A 199 18.75 3.31 -4.11
C TYR A 199 20.01 2.45 -3.95
N LYS A 200 20.47 2.26 -2.70
CA LYS A 200 21.73 1.53 -2.39
C LYS A 200 22.91 1.98 -3.28
N ASN A 201 23.09 3.29 -3.45
CA ASN A 201 24.09 3.94 -4.31
C ASN A 201 23.97 3.65 -5.82
N LYS A 202 22.91 2.95 -6.26
CA LYS A 202 22.59 2.71 -7.67
C LYS A 202 21.61 3.76 -8.20
N LYS A 203 21.67 4.06 -9.49
CA LYS A 203 20.74 5.02 -10.13
C LYS A 203 19.40 4.31 -10.35
N VAL A 204 18.33 4.91 -9.85
CA VAL A 204 16.96 4.42 -10.05
C VAL A 204 16.24 5.35 -11.01
N PHE A 205 15.60 4.77 -12.03
CA PHE A 205 14.78 5.51 -12.98
C PHE A 205 13.31 5.09 -12.84
N TRP A 206 12.46 6.05 -12.48
CA TRP A 206 11.01 5.92 -12.49
C TRP A 206 10.47 6.44 -13.81
N ARG A 207 10.96 5.89 -14.93
CA ARG A 207 10.79 6.54 -16.24
C ARG A 207 9.34 6.55 -16.73
N GLN A 208 8.44 5.78 -16.10
CA GLN A 208 7.06 5.55 -16.55
C GLN A 208 6.05 5.22 -15.43
N PHE A 209 6.39 5.41 -14.16
CA PHE A 209 5.51 4.99 -13.06
C PHE A 209 4.60 6.15 -12.60
N LYS A 210 3.32 6.09 -12.95
CA LYS A 210 2.32 7.08 -12.56
C LYS A 210 1.60 6.67 -11.29
N ILE A 211 1.15 7.65 -10.48
CA ILE A 211 0.29 7.37 -9.33
C ILE A 211 -0.94 6.55 -9.73
N GLY A 212 -1.53 6.81 -10.90
CA GLY A 212 -2.67 6.05 -11.42
C GLY A 212 -2.38 4.55 -11.59
N TYR A 213 -1.17 4.18 -12.00
CA TYR A 213 -0.77 2.77 -12.07
C TYR A 213 -0.72 2.14 -10.68
N LEU A 214 -0.17 2.87 -9.70
CA LEU A 214 -0.21 2.42 -8.31
C LEU A 214 -1.66 2.22 -7.85
N LEU A 215 -2.55 3.19 -8.11
CA LEU A 215 -3.97 3.10 -7.74
C LEU A 215 -4.61 1.84 -8.31
N THR A 216 -4.45 1.59 -9.61
CA THR A 216 -4.95 0.35 -10.23
C THR A 216 -4.35 -0.87 -9.54
N ILE A 217 -3.02 -0.96 -9.38
CA ILE A 217 -2.39 -2.10 -8.69
C ILE A 217 -2.96 -2.32 -7.28
N ILE A 218 -3.22 -1.24 -6.52
CA ILE A 218 -3.81 -1.33 -5.18
C ILE A 218 -5.23 -1.85 -5.23
N GLU A 219 -6.08 -1.34 -6.13
CA GLU A 219 -7.45 -1.84 -6.28
C GLU A 219 -7.48 -3.34 -6.63
N GLU A 220 -6.56 -3.81 -7.48
CA GLU A 220 -6.41 -5.24 -7.77
C GLU A 220 -6.10 -6.01 -6.48
N GLY A 221 -5.15 -5.52 -5.68
CA GLY A 221 -4.77 -6.15 -4.43
C GLY A 221 -5.88 -6.15 -3.38
N LEU A 222 -6.66 -5.06 -3.29
CA LEU A 222 -7.83 -4.98 -2.40
C LEU A 222 -8.88 -6.02 -2.80
N ILE A 223 -9.22 -6.11 -4.09
CA ILE A 223 -10.14 -7.12 -4.58
C ILE A 223 -9.59 -8.53 -4.36
N ALA A 224 -8.31 -8.77 -4.61
CA ALA A 224 -7.68 -10.07 -4.38
C ALA A 224 -7.74 -10.48 -2.90
N HIS A 225 -7.48 -9.53 -1.99
CA HIS A 225 -7.56 -9.73 -0.55
C HIS A 225 -8.97 -10.14 -0.12
N PHE A 226 -10.00 -9.34 -0.44
CA PHE A 226 -11.38 -9.63 -0.03
C PHE A 226 -12.01 -10.79 -0.80
N ASN A 227 -11.54 -11.08 -2.02
CA ASN A 227 -11.94 -12.29 -2.74
C ASN A 227 -11.66 -13.53 -1.90
N LYS A 228 -10.60 -13.59 -1.09
CA LYS A 228 -10.32 -14.76 -0.23
C LYS A 228 -11.45 -15.04 0.76
N HIS A 229 -12.13 -13.99 1.19
CA HIS A 229 -13.22 -14.00 2.17
C HIS A 229 -14.61 -13.89 1.53
N SER A 230 -14.72 -14.07 0.21
CA SER A 230 -15.99 -14.03 -0.52
C SER A 230 -16.34 -15.39 -1.12
N LYS A 231 -17.62 -15.76 -1.05
CA LYS A 231 -18.20 -16.90 -1.78
C LYS A 231 -18.36 -16.60 -3.28
N ILE A 232 -18.47 -15.32 -3.64
CA ILE A 232 -18.59 -14.85 -5.01
C ILE A 232 -17.22 -14.28 -5.42
N LYS A 233 -16.49 -15.01 -6.27
CA LYS A 233 -15.22 -14.54 -6.79
C LYS A 233 -15.49 -13.68 -8.01
N ILE A 234 -15.09 -12.40 -7.96
CA ILE A 234 -15.10 -11.56 -9.14
C ILE A 234 -13.80 -11.73 -9.91
N HIS A 235 -13.90 -11.68 -11.25
CA HIS A 235 -12.72 -11.75 -12.11
C HIS A 235 -11.90 -10.48 -11.93
N ASN A 236 -10.79 -10.60 -11.22
CA ASN A 236 -9.88 -9.50 -10.98
C ASN A 236 -9.07 -9.22 -12.25
N GLN A 237 -9.42 -8.14 -12.95
CA GLN A 237 -8.70 -7.76 -14.17
C GLN A 237 -7.28 -7.29 -13.81
N PRO A 238 -6.23 -7.97 -14.30
CA PRO A 238 -4.86 -7.59 -14.03
C PRO A 238 -4.58 -6.17 -14.51
N PHE A 239 -3.70 -5.47 -13.79
CA PHE A 239 -3.12 -4.23 -14.26
C PHE A 239 -2.43 -4.43 -15.62
N SER A 240 -2.73 -3.53 -16.56
CA SER A 240 -2.02 -3.39 -17.83
C SER A 240 -1.80 -1.92 -18.11
N ARG A 241 -0.62 -1.57 -18.64
CA ARG A 241 -0.26 -0.19 -19.00
C ARG A 241 -1.05 0.37 -20.18
N THR A 242 -1.63 -0.51 -20.99
CA THR A 242 -2.30 -0.18 -22.25
C THR A 242 -3.77 0.22 -22.08
N ARG A 243 -4.24 0.33 -20.85
CA ARG A 243 -5.59 0.80 -20.53
C ARG A 243 -5.58 2.24 -20.05
#